data_AF-A0A128FIJ4-F1
#
_entry.id   AF-A0A128FIJ4-F1
#
_cell.length_a   1.000
_cell.length_b   1.000
_cell.length_c   1.000
_cell.angle_alpha   90.00
_cell.angle_beta   90.00
_cell.angle_gamma   90.00
#
_symmetry.space_group_name_H-M   'P 1'
#
loop_
_entity.id
_entity.type
_entity.pdbx_description
1 polymer ?
#
loop_
_entity_poly.entity_id
_entity_poly.type
_entity_poly.pdbx_seq_one_letter_code
_entity_poly.pdbx_strand_id
1 'polypeptide(L)'
;MMKPTSVHATSLCLDILASDAYKIASTQDIIGFYPEVLDMVRARLEDSPYMPLSNPEQDAEEISNRVIAVLQRCKASSPYCMTPERILEWFESGDRL
;
A
#
# COMPACT_ATOMS: atom_id res chain seq x y z
N MET A 1 -14.50 12.44 2.69
CA MET A 1 -14.95 11.17 3.31
C MET A 1 -13.94 10.13 2.88
N MET A 2 -13.14 9.59 3.80
CA MET A 2 -12.04 8.67 3.46
C MET A 2 -12.62 7.37 2.91
N LYS A 3 -12.02 6.82 1.85
CA LYS A 3 -12.42 5.51 1.33
C LYS A 3 -11.87 4.43 2.27
N PRO A 4 -12.67 3.43 2.70
CA PRO A 4 -12.19 2.32 3.53
C PRO A 4 -10.95 1.63 2.94
N THR A 5 -10.87 1.54 1.62
CA THR A 5 -9.73 1.03 0.86
C THR A 5 -8.43 1.77 1.15
N SER A 6 -8.47 3.11 1.20
CA SER A 6 -7.29 3.94 1.47
C SER A 6 -6.79 3.74 2.89
N VAL A 7 -7.69 3.52 3.86
CA VAL A 7 -7.33 3.24 5.26
C VAL A 7 -6.65 1.87 5.38
N HIS A 8 -7.20 0.83 4.75
CA HIS A 8 -6.59 -0.50 4.76
C HIS A 8 -5.24 -0.54 4.04
N ALA A 9 -5.11 0.15 2.90
CA ALA A 9 -3.84 0.26 2.19
C ALA A 9 -2.80 1.05 3.00
N THR A 10 -3.22 2.11 3.70
CA THR A 10 -2.34 2.86 4.62
C THR A 10 -1.85 2.00 5.76
N SER A 11 -2.74 1.23 6.41
CA SER A 11 -2.36 0.30 7.47
C SER A 11 -1.35 -0.73 6.98
N LEU A 12 -1.56 -1.31 5.79
CA LEU A 12 -0.64 -2.26 5.18
C LEU A 12 0.74 -1.65 4.92
N CYS A 13 0.79 -0.42 4.40
CA CYS A 13 2.06 0.29 4.22
C CYS A 13 2.79 0.43 5.56
N LEU A 14 2.11 0.83 6.63
CA LEU A 14 2.73 0.98 7.96
C LEU A 14 3.28 -0.35 8.49
N ASP A 15 2.55 -1.45 8.32
CA ASP A 15 3.01 -2.79 8.72
C ASP A 15 4.31 -3.16 7.98
N ILE A 16 4.35 -2.95 6.66
CA ILE A 16 5.54 -3.26 5.85
C ILE A 16 6.71 -2.34 6.20
N LEU A 17 6.47 -1.04 6.35
CA LEU A 17 7.50 -0.06 6.74
C LEU A 17 8.14 -0.39 8.09
N ALA A 18 7.37 -0.98 9.02
CA ALA A 18 7.86 -1.42 10.32
C ALA A 18 8.66 -2.73 10.27
N SER A 19 8.49 -3.54 9.21
CA SER A 19 9.15 -4.84 9.05
C SER A 19 10.67 -4.71 8.86
N ASP A 20 11.42 -5.69 9.36
CA ASP A 20 12.89 -5.71 9.18
C ASP A 20 13.29 -5.98 7.73
N ALA A 21 12.49 -6.78 7.00
CA ALA A 21 12.68 -7.05 5.58
C ALA A 21 12.72 -5.75 4.76
N TYR A 22 11.78 -4.84 5.01
CA TYR A 22 11.75 -3.54 4.33
C TYR A 22 12.90 -2.62 4.75
N LYS A 23 13.29 -2.62 6.04
CA LYS A 23 14.40 -1.78 6.54
C LYS A 23 15.71 -2.10 5.83
N ILE A 24 15.99 -3.38 5.57
CA ILE A 24 17.21 -3.82 4.89
C ILE A 24 17.11 -3.83 3.36
N ALA A 25 15.91 -3.89 2.79
CA ALA A 25 15.70 -3.86 1.35
C ALA A 25 16.25 -2.57 0.72
N SER A 26 16.82 -2.65 -0.48
CA SER A 26 17.09 -1.48 -1.32
C SER A 26 15.82 -1.01 -2.02
N THR A 27 15.83 0.18 -2.63
CA THR A 27 14.67 0.66 -3.42
C THR A 27 14.33 -0.29 -4.58
N GLN A 28 15.32 -0.97 -5.15
CA GLN A 28 15.11 -1.95 -6.24
C GLN A 28 14.45 -3.23 -5.72
N ASP A 29 14.78 -3.65 -4.50
CA ASP A 29 14.23 -4.86 -3.89
C ASP A 29 12.73 -4.73 -3.54
N ILE A 30 12.22 -3.50 -3.42
CA ILE A 30 10.82 -3.24 -3.05
C ILE A 30 9.84 -3.85 -4.05
N ILE A 31 10.21 -3.95 -5.34
CA ILE A 31 9.36 -4.60 -6.35
C ILE A 31 9.13 -6.08 -6.00
N GLY A 32 10.10 -6.72 -5.34
CA GLY A 32 10.00 -8.11 -4.89
C GLY A 32 8.93 -8.36 -3.83
N PHE A 33 8.42 -7.31 -3.16
CA PHE A 33 7.33 -7.42 -2.19
C PHE A 33 5.96 -7.56 -2.89
N TYR A 34 5.87 -7.30 -4.20
CA TYR A 34 4.59 -7.26 -4.91
C TYR A 34 3.73 -8.53 -4.73
N PRO A 35 4.25 -9.77 -4.83
CA PRO A 35 3.43 -10.97 -4.66
C PRO A 35 2.79 -11.06 -3.27
N GLU A 36 3.56 -10.79 -2.22
CA GLU A 36 3.08 -10.82 -0.83
C GLU A 36 2.08 -9.69 -0.57
N VAL A 37 2.36 -8.47 -1.06
CA VAL A 37 1.44 -7.34 -0.98
C VAL A 37 0.12 -7.68 -1.66
N LEU A 38 0.15 -8.28 -2.84
CA LEU A 38 -1.04 -8.66 -3.59
C LEU A 38 -1.89 -9.67 -2.82
N ASP A 39 -1.27 -10.70 -2.25
CA ASP A 39 -1.98 -11.69 -1.42
C ASP A 39 -2.59 -11.06 -0.17
N MET A 40 -1.87 -10.16 0.50
CA MET A 40 -2.37 -9.43 1.67
C MET A 40 -3.51 -8.46 1.34
N VAL A 41 -3.48 -7.84 0.15
CA VAL A 41 -4.57 -6.98 -0.32
C VAL A 41 -5.81 -7.82 -0.65
N ARG A 42 -5.66 -8.92 -1.41
CA ARG A 42 -6.78 -9.83 -1.72
C ARG A 42 -7.47 -10.31 -0.45
N ALA A 43 -6.72 -10.80 0.53
CA ALA A 43 -7.28 -11.26 1.81
C ALA A 43 -8.10 -10.16 2.51
N ARG A 44 -7.60 -8.92 2.54
CA ARG A 44 -8.33 -7.79 3.15
C ARG A 44 -9.58 -7.38 2.36
N LEU A 45 -9.57 -7.54 1.04
CA LEU A 45 -10.73 -7.26 0.19
C LEU A 45 -11.81 -8.33 0.34
N GLU A 46 -11.42 -9.60 0.44
CA GLU A 46 -12.33 -10.74 0.68
C GLU A 46 -13.03 -10.63 2.05
N ASP A 47 -12.29 -10.21 3.08
CA ASP A 47 -12.79 -10.07 4.46
C ASP A 47 -13.61 -8.79 4.71
N SER A 48 -13.73 -7.89 3.73
CA SER A 48 -14.40 -6.59 3.92
C SER A 48 -15.84 -6.60 3.40
N PRO A 49 -16.86 -6.78 4.27
CA PRO A 49 -18.26 -6.79 3.84
C PRO A 49 -18.76 -5.40 3.39
N TYR A 50 -17.96 -4.36 3.57
CA TYR A 50 -18.30 -2.96 3.28
C TYR A 50 -17.75 -2.45 1.95
N MET A 51 -17.07 -3.31 1.18
CA MET A 51 -16.44 -2.94 -0.08
C MET A 51 -17.09 -3.72 -1.23
N PRO A 52 -18.20 -3.24 -1.81
CA PRO A 52 -18.73 -3.82 -3.03
C PRO A 52 -17.75 -3.51 -4.17
N LEU A 53 -16.86 -4.45 -4.45
CA LEU A 53 -15.90 -4.36 -5.54
C LEU A 53 -16.58 -4.77 -6.84
N SER A 54 -16.40 -3.96 -7.88
CA SER A 54 -16.95 -4.26 -9.20
C SER A 54 -16.07 -5.29 -9.91
N ASN A 55 -14.76 -5.28 -9.61
CA ASN A 55 -13.78 -6.22 -10.13
C ASN A 55 -12.68 -6.45 -9.08
N PRO A 56 -12.91 -7.35 -8.10
CA PRO A 56 -12.01 -7.53 -6.95
C PRO A 56 -10.54 -7.75 -7.31
N GLU A 57 -10.29 -8.46 -8.41
CA GLU A 57 -8.94 -8.77 -8.85
C GLU A 57 -8.22 -7.53 -9.40
N GLN A 58 -8.90 -6.78 -10.27
CA GLN A 58 -8.35 -5.53 -10.80
C GLN A 58 -8.16 -4.48 -9.69
N ASP A 59 -9.11 -4.42 -8.75
CA ASP A 59 -9.02 -3.52 -7.59
C ASP A 59 -7.82 -3.93 -6.69
N ALA A 60 -7.60 -5.23 -6.47
CA ALA A 60 -6.46 -5.75 -5.73
C ALA A 60 -5.12 -5.39 -6.40
N GLU A 61 -5.01 -5.56 -7.71
CA GLU A 61 -3.82 -5.18 -8.47
C GLU A 61 -3.56 -3.67 -8.39
N GLU A 62 -4.57 -2.83 -8.54
CA GLU A 62 -4.40 -1.37 -8.47
C GLU A 62 -3.92 -0.93 -7.08
N ILE A 63 -4.53 -1.44 -6.02
CA ILE A 63 -4.14 -1.13 -4.65
C ILE A 63 -2.72 -1.62 -4.37
N SER A 64 -2.37 -2.82 -4.82
CA SER A 64 -1.03 -3.40 -4.63
C SER A 64 0.05 -2.59 -5.31
N ASN A 65 -0.18 -2.16 -6.55
CA ASN A 65 0.72 -1.27 -7.28
C ASN A 65 0.92 0.06 -6.53
N ARG A 66 -0.16 0.65 -6.01
CA ARG A 66 -0.08 1.88 -5.21
C ARG A 66 0.70 1.67 -3.91
N VAL A 67 0.51 0.56 -3.21
CA VAL A 67 1.30 0.19 -2.01
C VAL A 67 2.78 0.12 -2.36
N ILE A 68 3.16 -0.59 -3.42
CA ILE A 68 4.56 -0.68 -3.87
C ILE A 68 5.14 0.70 -4.20
N ALA A 69 4.40 1.54 -4.93
CA ALA A 69 4.85 2.89 -5.27
C ALA A 69 5.07 3.76 -4.00
N VAL A 70 4.17 3.65 -3.01
CA VAL A 70 4.32 4.32 -1.71
C VAL A 70 5.58 3.84 -1.00
N LEU A 71 5.80 2.53 -0.93
CA LEU A 71 6.99 1.94 -0.32
C LEU A 71 8.29 2.42 -1.00
N GLN A 72 8.33 2.40 -2.33
CA GLN A 72 9.48 2.91 -3.10
C GLN A 72 9.74 4.39 -2.81
N ARG A 73 8.70 5.21 -2.81
CA ARG A 73 8.80 6.64 -2.50
C ARG A 73 9.28 6.87 -1.09
N CYS A 74 8.79 6.06 -0.14
CA CYS A 74 9.21 6.10 1.24
C CYS A 74 10.70 5.80 1.39
N LYS A 75 11.19 4.79 0.67
CA LYS A 75 12.61 4.41 0.68
C LYS A 75 13.51 5.44 0.02
N ALA A 76 13.05 6.06 -1.05
CA ALA A 76 13.77 7.10 -1.77
C ALA A 76 13.76 8.46 -1.04
N SER A 77 12.81 8.67 -0.13
CA SER A 77 12.60 9.94 0.59
C SER A 77 13.14 9.89 2.02
N SER A 78 13.20 11.07 2.65
CA SER A 78 13.54 11.26 4.08
C SER A 78 12.58 10.50 5.03
N PRO A 79 12.97 10.14 6.27
CA PRO A 79 12.14 9.41 7.27
C PRO A 79 10.73 9.96 7.53
N TYR A 80 10.45 11.21 7.14
CA TYR A 80 9.12 11.83 7.21
C TYR A 80 8.04 11.14 6.36
N CYS A 81 8.40 10.18 5.51
CA CYS A 81 7.44 9.44 4.69
C CYS A 81 6.55 8.47 5.50
N MET A 82 6.94 8.12 6.74
CA MET A 82 6.34 7.04 7.52
C MET A 82 5.07 7.45 8.28
N THR A 83 4.58 8.67 8.10
CA THR A 83 3.37 9.10 8.81
C THR A 83 2.10 8.60 8.12
N PRO A 84 1.10 8.12 8.88
CA PRO A 84 -0.18 7.68 8.32
C PRO A 84 -0.83 8.75 7.44
N GLU A 85 -0.74 10.02 7.84
CA GLU A 85 -1.32 11.15 7.12
C GLU A 85 -0.70 11.32 5.74
N ARG A 86 0.62 11.15 5.62
CA ARG A 86 1.34 11.33 4.35
C ARG A 86 1.08 10.17 3.39
N ILE A 87 1.03 8.96 3.93
CA ILE A 87 0.68 7.76 3.16
C ILE A 87 -0.76 7.87 2.65
N LEU A 88 -1.69 8.26 3.53
CA LEU A 88 -3.09 8.43 3.18
C LEU A 88 -3.27 9.51 2.10
N GLU A 89 -2.55 10.64 2.22
CA GLU A 89 -2.52 11.71 1.22
C GLU A 89 -2.14 11.16 -0.17
N TRP A 90 -1.14 10.27 -0.27
CA TRP A 90 -0.76 9.65 -1.55
C TRP A 90 -1.81 8.70 -2.12
N PHE A 91 -2.57 8.01 -1.28
CA PHE A 91 -3.69 7.19 -1.74
C PHE A 91 -4.90 8.04 -2.17
N GLU A 92 -5.13 9.18 -1.52
CA GLU A 92 -6.29 10.05 -1.79
C GLU A 92 -6.05 11.09 -2.88
N SER A 93 -4.82 11.62 -3.03
CA SER A 93 -4.52 12.69 -3.99
C SER A 93 -4.64 12.22 -5.44
N GLY A 94 -4.62 10.90 -5.67
CA GLY A 94 -4.66 10.35 -7.03
C GLY A 94 -3.51 10.87 -7.90
N ASP A 95 -2.50 11.49 -7.29
CA ASP A 95 -1.28 11.88 -7.96
C ASP A 95 -0.79 10.64 -8.68
N ARG A 96 -0.51 10.80 -9.96
CA ARG A 96 0.09 9.77 -10.80
C ARG A 96 1.39 9.32 -10.13
N LEU A 97 1.27 8.30 -9.28
CA LEU A 97 2.37 7.47 -8.83
C LEU A 97 2.96 6.76 -10.05
#